data_AF-A0A503B036-F1
#
_entry.id   AF-A0A503B036-F1
#
_cell.length_a   1.000
_cell.length_b   1.000
_cell.length_c   1.000
_cell.angle_alpha   90.00
_cell.angle_beta   90.00
_cell.angle_gamma   90.00
#
_symmetry.space_group_name_H-M   'P 1'
#
loop_
_entity.id
_entity.type
_entity.pdbx_description
1 polymer ?
#
loop_
_entity_poly.entity_id
_entity_poly.type
_entity_poly.pdbx_seq_one_letter_code
_entity_poly.pdbx_strand_id
1 'polypeptide(L)'
;MPVETTNKLGTFLRDRRMRLDPTAFGFATGRRRTQGLRREEVAQRANISPTWYTWLEQGRGGAPSADVLNRIATGLMLTEPEREHLFMLGLGRPPEVRYKSVDSVTPRLQRVLDALDPSPAIIKTATWDVVAWNRAAAAMLTDYSKLPREQRNILRLMFGNPRVRHAQDDWQSVARFVVGSFRADAVRAGADAEVTELVEELSRTSPEFAALWRDNDVVPAHGEGVKRLRHPEIGLIELEFSVFAVDGRPELGMIVYNPVAQSDAERIRSVIESRAGQ
;
A
#
# COMPACT_ATOMS: atom_id res chain seq x y z
N MET A 1 -36.87 30.12 9.18
CA MET A 1 -35.75 29.70 10.05
C MET A 1 -34.60 29.31 9.16
N PRO A 2 -33.45 29.99 9.15
CA PRO A 2 -32.33 29.56 8.34
C PRO A 2 -31.70 28.33 8.99
N VAL A 3 -31.48 27.29 8.20
CA VAL A 3 -30.77 26.07 8.59
C VAL A 3 -29.34 26.47 8.93
N GLU A 4 -28.98 26.50 10.22
CA GLU A 4 -27.59 26.57 10.63
C GLU A 4 -26.85 25.40 10.00
N THR A 5 -26.06 25.68 8.97
CA THR A 5 -25.15 24.71 8.38
C THR A 5 -24.07 24.51 9.42
N THR A 6 -24.23 23.53 10.29
CA THR A 6 -23.25 23.18 11.33
C THR A 6 -21.88 23.08 10.67
N ASN A 7 -20.94 23.94 11.08
CA ASN A 7 -19.55 23.89 10.60
C ASN A 7 -18.88 22.60 11.12
N LYS A 8 -19.12 21.50 10.42
CA LYS A 8 -18.60 20.18 10.77
C LYS A 8 -17.08 20.18 10.80
N LEU A 9 -16.44 20.85 9.82
CA LEU A 9 -14.99 20.99 9.75
C LEU A 9 -14.41 21.68 10.99
N GLY A 10 -14.93 22.86 11.34
CA GLY A 10 -14.42 23.60 12.50
C GLY A 10 -14.70 22.89 13.83
N THR A 11 -15.82 22.18 13.93
CA THR A 11 -16.14 21.34 15.09
C THR A 11 -15.11 20.21 15.24
N PHE A 12 -14.80 19.51 14.15
CA PHE A 12 -13.79 18.45 14.13
C PHE A 12 -12.39 18.98 14.49
N LEU A 13 -11.95 20.09 13.89
CA LEU A 13 -10.66 20.71 14.17
C LEU A 13 -10.54 21.13 15.64
N ARG A 14 -11.59 21.73 16.20
CA ARG A 14 -11.63 22.12 17.60
C ARG A 14 -11.49 20.90 18.52
N ASP A 15 -12.24 19.82 18.24
CA ASP A 15 -12.16 18.59 19.03
C ASP A 15 -10.76 17.97 18.99
N ARG A 16 -10.16 17.80 17.80
CA ARG A 16 -8.79 17.28 17.66
C ARG A 16 -7.78 18.13 18.41
N ARG A 17 -7.83 19.46 18.23
CA ARG A 17 -6.94 20.42 18.89
C ARG A 17 -7.00 20.32 20.41
N MET A 18 -8.19 20.16 20.99
CA MET A 18 -8.40 20.13 22.43
C MET A 18 -7.90 18.84 23.11
N ARG A 19 -7.70 17.75 22.36
CA ARG A 19 -7.21 16.46 22.87
C ARG A 19 -5.68 16.36 22.94
N LEU A 20 -4.97 17.24 22.25
CA LEU A 20 -3.51 17.22 22.18
C LEU A 20 -2.88 17.81 23.43
N ASP A 21 -1.85 17.16 23.97
CA ASP A 21 -1.08 17.68 25.10
C ASP A 21 -0.05 18.72 24.63
N PRO A 22 -0.17 20.00 25.02
CA PRO A 22 0.78 21.03 24.59
C PRO A 22 2.24 20.76 24.98
N THR A 23 2.49 20.04 26.09
CA THR A 23 3.87 19.72 26.52
C THR A 23 4.58 18.82 25.52
N ALA A 24 3.87 17.82 25.00
CA ALA A 24 4.40 16.88 24.00
C ALA A 24 4.83 17.59 22.71
N PHE A 25 4.35 18.82 22.48
CA PHE A 25 4.68 19.66 21.34
C PHE A 25 5.64 20.81 21.68
N GLY A 26 6.23 20.82 22.88
CA GLY A 26 7.20 21.83 23.30
C GLY A 26 6.60 23.17 23.70
N PHE A 27 5.29 23.24 23.92
CA PHE A 27 4.64 24.49 24.33
C PHE A 27 4.65 24.67 25.85
N ALA A 28 4.92 25.91 26.27
CA ALA A 28 5.01 26.27 27.66
C ALA A 28 3.65 26.15 28.37
N THR A 29 3.74 25.69 29.61
CA THR A 29 2.63 25.11 30.36
C THR A 29 1.94 26.07 31.33
N GLY A 30 2.36 27.34 31.38
CA GLY A 30 2.01 28.31 32.43
C GLY A 30 0.50 28.56 32.67
N ARG A 31 0.07 29.81 32.87
CA ARG A 31 -1.36 30.09 33.11
C ARG A 31 -2.16 29.97 31.79
N ARG A 32 -2.58 28.75 31.44
CA ARG A 32 -3.37 28.44 30.22
C ARG A 32 -4.85 28.21 30.57
N ARG A 33 -5.73 28.81 29.78
CA ARG A 33 -7.20 28.62 29.86
C ARG A 33 -7.70 27.46 28.99
N THR A 34 -6.88 26.99 28.05
CA THR A 34 -7.22 25.94 27.08
C THR A 34 -6.46 24.68 27.46
N GLN A 35 -7.18 23.55 27.54
CA GLN A 35 -6.62 22.25 27.93
C GLN A 35 -5.65 21.69 26.87
N GLY A 36 -6.08 21.71 25.60
CA GLY A 36 -5.23 21.32 24.47
C GLY A 36 -4.51 22.50 23.82
N LEU A 37 -4.08 22.32 22.57
CA LEU A 37 -3.36 23.35 21.83
C LEU A 37 -4.24 24.60 21.60
N ARG A 38 -3.63 25.79 21.59
CA ARG A 38 -4.26 27.05 21.16
C ARG A 38 -4.37 27.09 19.64
N ARG A 39 -5.25 27.95 19.13
CA ARG A 39 -5.37 28.18 17.67
C ARG A 39 -4.05 28.64 17.05
N GLU A 40 -3.35 29.50 17.74
CA GLU A 40 -2.04 30.04 17.35
C GLU A 40 -0.97 28.95 17.29
N GLU A 41 -0.99 28.03 18.26
CA GLU A 41 -0.04 26.90 18.33
C GLU A 41 -0.28 25.90 17.19
N VAL A 42 -1.54 25.61 16.85
CA VAL A 42 -1.86 24.78 15.67
C VAL A 42 -1.46 25.49 14.38
N ALA A 43 -1.76 26.79 14.27
CA ALA A 43 -1.39 27.58 13.11
C ALA A 43 0.13 27.62 12.91
N GLN A 44 0.90 27.77 13.98
CA GLN A 44 2.37 27.68 13.97
C GLN A 44 2.84 26.31 13.47
N ARG A 45 2.29 25.21 14.01
CA ARG A 45 2.67 23.84 13.60
C ARG A 45 2.30 23.52 12.15
N ALA A 46 1.18 24.03 11.67
CA ALA A 46 0.76 23.91 10.28
C ALA A 46 1.41 24.99 9.37
N ASN A 47 2.20 25.91 9.93
CA ASN A 47 2.83 27.05 9.23
C ASN A 47 1.82 28.00 8.52
N ILE A 48 0.58 28.07 9.00
CA ILE A 48 -0.50 28.88 8.42
C ILE A 48 -0.80 30.13 9.26
N SER A 49 -1.58 31.05 8.70
CA SER A 49 -2.03 32.24 9.45
C SER A 49 -2.92 31.86 10.64
N PRO A 50 -2.63 32.35 11.87
CA PRO A 50 -3.48 32.15 13.04
C PRO A 50 -4.90 32.70 12.86
N THR A 51 -5.01 33.84 12.19
CA THR A 51 -6.30 34.47 11.86
C THR A 51 -7.11 33.57 10.93
N TRP A 52 -6.45 33.01 9.92
CA TRP A 52 -7.11 32.14 8.96
C TRP A 52 -7.56 30.82 9.60
N TYR A 53 -6.73 30.19 10.44
CA TYR A 53 -7.13 28.99 11.19
C TYR A 53 -8.32 29.27 12.14
N THR A 54 -8.37 30.47 12.73
CA THR A 54 -9.51 30.91 13.54
C THR A 54 -10.80 31.02 12.72
N TRP A 55 -10.73 31.58 11.51
CA TRP A 55 -11.86 31.63 10.59
C TRP A 55 -12.32 30.24 10.18
N LEU A 56 -11.40 29.33 9.90
CA LEU A 56 -11.71 27.94 9.56
C LEU A 56 -12.50 27.24 10.67
N GLU A 57 -12.06 27.36 11.93
CA GLU A 57 -12.81 26.83 13.09
C GLU A 57 -14.20 27.48 13.25
N GLN A 58 -14.35 28.74 12.83
CA GLN A 58 -15.61 29.49 12.90
C GLN A 58 -16.53 29.29 11.69
N GLY A 59 -16.07 28.61 10.64
CA GLY A 59 -16.85 28.36 9.42
C GLY A 59 -16.86 29.56 8.47
N ARG A 60 -15.80 30.37 8.54
CA ARG A 60 -15.58 31.57 7.73
C ARG A 60 -14.35 31.36 6.84
N GLY A 61 -14.21 32.16 5.78
CA GLY A 61 -12.95 32.25 5.04
C GLY A 61 -12.79 31.32 3.82
N GLY A 62 -13.89 30.79 3.28
CA GLY A 62 -13.87 29.96 2.05
C GLY A 62 -13.37 28.53 2.28
N ALA A 63 -13.36 27.73 1.21
CA ALA A 63 -12.87 26.36 1.26
C ALA A 63 -11.34 26.32 1.41
N PRO A 64 -10.79 25.50 2.33
CA PRO A 64 -9.34 25.33 2.47
C PRO A 64 -8.75 24.59 1.26
N SER A 65 -7.50 24.86 0.90
CA SER A 65 -6.80 24.08 -0.11
C SER A 65 -6.35 22.72 0.44
N ALA A 66 -6.08 21.75 -0.46
CA ALA A 66 -5.55 20.44 -0.08
C ALA A 66 -4.19 20.53 0.64
N ASP A 67 -3.31 21.43 0.20
CA ASP A 67 -2.02 21.70 0.87
C ASP A 67 -2.23 22.13 2.32
N VAL A 68 -3.15 23.07 2.56
CA VAL A 68 -3.44 23.56 3.91
C VAL A 68 -4.05 22.47 4.78
N LEU A 69 -4.96 21.64 4.25
CA LEU A 69 -5.50 20.50 5.00
C LEU A 69 -4.41 19.47 5.35
N ASN A 70 -3.47 19.17 4.45
CA ASN A 70 -2.33 18.29 4.75
C ASN A 70 -1.44 18.84 5.87
N ARG A 71 -1.18 20.15 5.84
CA ARG A 71 -0.37 20.83 6.87
C ARG A 71 -1.07 20.86 8.21
N ILE A 72 -2.40 21.05 8.23
CA ILE A 72 -3.21 20.94 9.45
C ILE A 72 -3.20 19.49 9.97
N ALA A 73 -3.39 18.50 9.11
CA ALA A 73 -3.34 17.08 9.50
C ALA A 73 -1.99 16.73 10.14
N THR A 74 -0.89 17.18 9.53
CA THR A 74 0.47 17.01 10.05
C THR A 74 0.66 17.77 11.37
N GLY A 75 0.24 19.03 11.43
CA GLY A 75 0.34 19.88 12.62
C GLY A 75 -0.42 19.30 13.81
N LEU A 76 -1.56 18.65 13.57
CA LEU A 76 -2.38 18.00 14.60
C LEU A 76 -2.02 16.52 14.82
N MET A 77 -1.02 15.98 14.12
CA MET A 77 -0.66 14.56 14.18
C MET A 77 -1.85 13.62 13.94
N LEU A 78 -2.72 13.98 12.99
CA LEU A 78 -3.89 13.17 12.67
C LEU A 78 -3.45 11.81 12.12
N THR A 79 -4.16 10.76 12.53
CA THR A 79 -4.09 9.44 11.91
C THR A 79 -4.60 9.50 10.47
N GLU A 80 -4.29 8.49 9.65
CA GLU A 80 -4.76 8.46 8.26
C GLU A 80 -6.30 8.52 8.14
N PRO A 81 -7.09 7.77 8.93
CA PRO A 81 -8.56 7.91 8.92
C PRO A 81 -9.04 9.31 9.33
N GLU A 82 -8.37 9.96 10.28
CA GLU A 82 -8.70 11.33 10.69
C GLU A 82 -8.35 12.36 9.60
N ARG A 83 -7.24 12.13 8.86
CA ARG A 83 -6.88 12.93 7.69
C ARG A 83 -7.90 12.76 6.57
N GLU A 84 -8.32 11.54 6.26
CA GLU A 84 -9.38 11.30 5.27
C GLU A 84 -10.68 12.01 5.67
N HIS A 85 -11.07 11.90 6.94
CA HIS A 85 -12.25 12.59 7.46
C HIS A 85 -12.12 14.11 7.34
N LEU A 86 -10.96 14.68 7.68
CA LEU A 86 -10.67 16.11 7.51
C LEU A 86 -10.88 16.57 6.06
N PHE A 87 -10.39 15.79 5.10
CA PHE A 87 -10.51 16.06 3.67
C PHE A 87 -11.95 15.96 3.16
N MET A 88 -12.71 14.95 3.62
CA MET A 88 -14.13 14.85 3.32
C MET A 88 -14.93 16.04 3.87
N LEU A 89 -14.61 16.52 5.08
CA LEU A 89 -15.26 17.69 5.67
C LEU A 89 -14.87 19.01 5.00
N GLY A 90 -13.62 19.15 4.55
CA GLY A 90 -13.10 20.41 4.02
C GLY A 90 -13.22 20.59 2.50
N LEU A 91 -13.13 19.50 1.74
CA LEU A 91 -13.12 19.50 0.28
C LEU A 91 -14.17 18.59 -0.36
N GLY A 92 -14.89 17.78 0.42
CA GLY A 92 -15.88 16.83 -0.10
C GLY A 92 -15.28 15.67 -0.90
N ARG A 93 -13.96 15.46 -0.81
CA ARG A 93 -13.22 14.40 -1.50
C ARG A 93 -12.07 13.91 -0.61
N PRO A 94 -11.65 12.64 -0.73
CA PRO A 94 -10.50 12.13 -0.01
C PRO A 94 -9.21 12.87 -0.42
N PRO A 95 -8.17 12.81 0.42
CA PRO A 95 -6.87 13.34 0.05
C PRO A 95 -6.28 12.61 -1.16
N GLU A 96 -5.39 13.29 -1.88
CA GLU A 96 -4.52 12.62 -2.84
C GLU A 96 -3.69 11.54 -2.11
N VAL A 97 -3.70 10.34 -2.68
CA VAL A 97 -2.86 9.22 -2.26
C VAL A 97 -1.45 9.54 -2.74
N ARG A 98 -0.49 9.58 -1.82
CA ARG A 98 0.94 9.66 -2.14
C ARG A 98 1.57 8.37 -1.68
N TYR A 99 2.30 7.73 -2.58
CA TYR A 99 3.06 6.54 -2.24
C TYR A 99 4.06 6.83 -1.10
N LYS A 100 4.14 5.91 -0.15
CA LYS A 100 5.18 5.88 0.87
C LYS A 100 5.85 4.52 0.79
N SER A 101 7.17 4.51 0.63
CA SER A 101 7.93 3.26 0.64
C SER A 101 7.80 2.56 1.99
N VAL A 102 7.56 1.24 1.97
CA VAL A 102 7.49 0.42 3.17
C VAL A 102 8.60 -0.62 3.14
N ASP A 103 9.33 -0.70 4.24
CA ASP A 103 10.48 -1.61 4.34
C ASP A 103 10.13 -2.96 4.96
N SER A 104 9.07 -3.03 5.77
CA SER A 104 8.67 -4.26 6.42
C SER A 104 7.18 -4.26 6.82
N VAL A 105 6.70 -5.45 7.14
CA VAL A 105 5.38 -5.65 7.76
C VAL A 105 5.50 -5.74 9.27
N THR A 106 4.36 -5.63 9.96
CA THR A 106 4.32 -5.89 11.41
C THR A 106 4.50 -7.39 11.69
N PRO A 107 5.05 -7.77 12.85
CA PRO A 107 5.13 -9.20 13.24
C PRO A 107 3.75 -9.88 13.30
N ARG A 108 2.69 -9.12 13.58
CA ARG A 108 1.32 -9.63 13.57
C ARG A 108 0.88 -10.03 12.16
N LEU A 109 1.17 -9.22 11.15
CA LEU A 109 0.84 -9.52 9.76
C LEU A 109 1.69 -10.68 9.22
N GLN A 110 2.97 -10.77 9.58
CA GLN A 110 3.81 -11.91 9.22
C GLN A 110 3.21 -13.24 9.73
N ARG A 111 2.75 -13.30 10.98
CA ARG A 111 2.10 -14.51 11.52
C ARG A 111 0.82 -14.91 10.77
N VAL A 112 0.11 -13.96 10.17
CA VAL A 112 -1.04 -14.27 9.29
C VAL A 112 -0.56 -14.99 8.03
N LEU A 113 0.51 -14.51 7.40
CA LEU A 113 1.10 -15.19 6.24
C LEU A 113 1.56 -16.61 6.59
N ASP A 114 2.22 -16.77 7.74
CA ASP A 114 2.74 -18.05 8.18
C ASP A 114 1.64 -19.07 8.49
N ALA A 115 0.44 -18.61 8.86
CA ALA A 115 -0.74 -19.43 9.13
C ALA A 115 -1.44 -19.95 7.86
N LEU A 116 -1.10 -19.42 6.68
CA LEU A 116 -1.69 -19.85 5.40
C LEU A 116 -1.04 -21.12 4.83
N ASP A 117 -0.15 -21.78 5.55
CA ASP A 117 0.53 -23.02 5.14
C ASP A 117 -0.48 -24.13 4.78
N PRO A 118 -0.41 -24.78 3.60
CA PRO A 118 0.68 -24.78 2.61
C PRO A 118 0.55 -23.77 1.46
N SER A 119 -0.42 -22.85 1.51
CA SER A 119 -0.67 -21.87 0.44
C SER A 119 0.40 -20.77 0.41
N PRO A 120 1.13 -20.59 -0.70
CA PRO A 120 2.06 -19.48 -0.85
C PRO A 120 1.39 -18.13 -0.64
N ALA A 121 1.97 -17.29 0.21
CA ALA A 121 1.44 -15.95 0.47
C ALA A 121 2.57 -14.92 0.53
N ILE A 122 2.32 -13.75 -0.05
CA ILE A 122 3.25 -12.60 -0.07
C ILE A 122 2.52 -11.30 0.27
N ILE A 123 3.26 -10.34 0.80
CA ILE A 123 2.87 -8.93 0.88
C ILE A 123 3.74 -8.14 -0.09
N LYS A 124 3.09 -7.35 -0.93
CA LYS A 124 3.74 -6.45 -1.89
C LYS A 124 3.36 -5.00 -1.62
N THR A 125 4.24 -4.07 -1.97
CA THR A 125 3.92 -2.64 -2.04
C THR A 125 3.07 -2.32 -3.28
N ALA A 126 2.63 -1.07 -3.40
CA ALA A 126 1.99 -0.56 -4.62
C ALA A 126 2.89 -0.63 -5.85
N THR A 127 4.21 -0.50 -5.69
CA THR A 127 5.23 -0.70 -6.75
C THR A 127 5.56 -2.18 -7.00
N TRP A 128 4.87 -3.10 -6.31
CA TRP A 128 5.03 -4.55 -6.39
C TRP A 128 6.39 -5.07 -5.88
N ASP A 129 7.01 -4.34 -4.95
CA ASP A 129 8.14 -4.83 -4.17
C ASP A 129 7.63 -5.78 -3.09
N VAL A 130 8.18 -6.99 -3.02
CA VAL A 130 7.82 -7.97 -2.00
C VAL A 130 8.51 -7.63 -0.68
N VAL A 131 7.70 -7.34 0.34
CA VAL A 131 8.16 -6.90 1.67
C VAL A 131 7.96 -7.94 2.76
N ALA A 132 7.17 -8.98 2.49
CA ALA A 132 7.00 -10.15 3.36
C ALA A 132 6.51 -11.36 2.57
N TRP A 133 6.81 -12.56 3.06
CA TRP A 133 6.41 -13.82 2.45
C TRP A 133 6.40 -14.93 3.50
N ASN A 134 5.64 -16.00 3.25
CA ASN A 134 5.70 -17.22 4.06
C ASN A 134 6.65 -18.26 3.43
N ARG A 135 6.90 -19.35 4.16
CA ARG A 135 7.76 -20.45 3.69
C ARG A 135 7.26 -21.13 2.42
N ALA A 136 5.94 -21.23 2.25
CA ALA A 136 5.34 -21.77 1.03
C ALA A 136 5.66 -20.90 -0.20
N ALA A 137 5.66 -19.56 -0.05
CA ALA A 137 6.09 -18.65 -1.10
C ALA A 137 7.59 -18.75 -1.41
N ALA A 138 8.44 -18.92 -0.40
CA ALA A 138 9.86 -19.19 -0.62
C ALA A 138 10.10 -20.54 -1.33
N ALA A 139 9.27 -21.53 -1.04
CA ALA A 139 9.34 -22.85 -1.66
C ALA A 139 8.91 -22.82 -3.12
N MET A 140 7.72 -22.26 -3.39
CA MET A 140 7.04 -22.37 -4.68
C MET A 140 7.37 -21.24 -5.65
N LEU A 141 7.54 -20.00 -5.17
CA LEU A 141 7.71 -18.84 -6.04
C LEU A 141 9.19 -18.47 -6.16
N THR A 142 9.73 -17.83 -5.14
CA THR A 142 11.10 -17.32 -5.09
C THR A 142 11.48 -17.19 -3.64
N ASP A 143 12.67 -17.67 -3.29
CA ASP A 143 13.22 -17.45 -1.96
C ASP A 143 13.76 -16.02 -1.86
N TYR A 144 12.88 -15.09 -1.51
CA TYR A 144 13.20 -13.67 -1.41
C TYR A 144 14.28 -13.37 -0.36
N SER A 145 14.53 -14.28 0.60
CA SER A 145 15.59 -14.12 1.60
C SER A 145 16.99 -14.12 0.97
N LYS A 146 17.16 -14.79 -0.17
CA LYS A 146 18.41 -14.90 -0.92
C LYS A 146 18.66 -13.74 -1.89
N LEU A 147 17.71 -12.81 -1.99
CA LEU A 147 17.81 -11.67 -2.90
C LEU A 147 18.04 -10.37 -2.13
N PRO A 148 18.88 -9.46 -2.64
CA PRO A 148 18.89 -8.06 -2.19
C PRO A 148 17.50 -7.45 -2.29
N ARG A 149 17.18 -6.50 -1.42
CA ARG A 149 15.84 -5.91 -1.30
C ARG A 149 15.37 -5.31 -2.62
N GLU A 150 16.26 -4.64 -3.33
CA GLU A 150 16.02 -3.92 -4.58
C GLU A 150 15.62 -4.87 -5.73
N GLN A 151 15.99 -6.16 -5.60
CA GLN A 151 15.69 -7.20 -6.58
C GLN A 151 14.41 -7.97 -6.27
N ARG A 152 13.73 -7.69 -5.15
CA ARG A 152 12.49 -8.38 -4.73
C ARG A 152 11.23 -7.82 -5.39
N ASN A 153 11.36 -7.13 -6.52
CA ASN A 153 10.24 -6.63 -7.28
C ASN A 153 9.66 -7.75 -8.17
N ILE A 154 8.34 -7.93 -8.14
CA ILE A 154 7.68 -8.99 -8.92
C ILE A 154 7.95 -8.83 -10.42
N LEU A 155 7.91 -7.61 -10.96
CA LEU A 155 8.16 -7.37 -12.37
C LEU A 155 9.64 -7.59 -12.73
N ARG A 156 10.58 -7.10 -11.91
CA ARG A 156 12.02 -7.38 -12.13
C ARG A 156 12.31 -8.87 -12.16
N LEU A 157 11.72 -9.63 -11.23
CA LEU A 157 11.86 -11.08 -11.21
C LEU A 157 11.24 -11.72 -12.45
N MET A 158 10.03 -11.31 -12.80
CA MET A 158 9.31 -11.89 -13.92
C MET A 158 10.03 -11.66 -15.26
N PHE A 159 10.45 -10.43 -15.54
CA PHE A 159 11.05 -10.04 -16.82
C PHE A 159 12.58 -10.16 -16.86
N GLY A 160 13.25 -10.21 -15.71
CA GLY A 160 14.71 -10.27 -15.60
C GLY A 160 15.29 -11.62 -15.18
N ASN A 161 14.49 -12.55 -14.63
CA ASN A 161 14.97 -13.86 -14.19
C ASN A 161 14.46 -14.99 -15.10
N PRO A 162 15.34 -15.63 -15.90
CA PRO A 162 14.96 -16.73 -16.79
C PRO A 162 14.26 -17.88 -16.06
N ARG A 163 14.64 -18.19 -14.81
CA ARG A 163 14.01 -19.27 -14.04
C ARG A 163 12.54 -18.96 -13.74
N VAL A 164 12.24 -17.72 -13.36
CA VAL A 164 10.86 -17.28 -13.07
C VAL A 164 10.02 -17.30 -14.34
N ARG A 165 10.60 -16.87 -15.46
CA ARG A 165 9.96 -16.94 -16.78
C ARG A 165 9.64 -18.39 -17.19
N HIS A 166 10.61 -19.30 -17.11
CA HIS A 166 10.44 -20.71 -17.47
C HIS A 166 9.46 -21.46 -16.56
N ALA A 167 9.24 -20.99 -15.34
CA ALA A 167 8.26 -21.55 -14.44
C ALA A 167 6.81 -21.21 -14.85
N GLN A 168 6.57 -20.16 -15.65
CA GLN A 168 5.22 -19.82 -16.09
C GLN A 168 4.79 -20.73 -17.24
N ASP A 169 3.63 -21.36 -17.13
CA ASP A 169 3.11 -22.27 -18.15
C ASP A 169 2.71 -21.52 -19.44
N ASP A 170 1.82 -20.53 -19.31
CA ASP A 170 1.48 -19.58 -20.38
C ASP A 170 2.09 -18.21 -20.07
N TRP A 171 3.39 -18.10 -20.33
CA TRP A 171 4.16 -16.88 -20.07
C TRP A 171 3.50 -15.63 -20.67
N GLN A 172 3.06 -15.68 -21.93
CA GLN A 172 2.52 -14.51 -22.63
C GLN A 172 1.24 -13.98 -21.97
N SER A 173 0.33 -14.87 -21.58
CA SER A 173 -0.91 -14.46 -20.90
C SER A 173 -0.63 -13.93 -19.50
N VAL A 174 0.28 -14.57 -18.75
CA VAL A 174 0.66 -14.10 -17.40
C VAL A 174 1.35 -12.73 -17.49
N ALA A 175 2.24 -12.51 -18.47
CA ALA A 175 2.94 -11.24 -18.65
C ALA A 175 1.97 -10.08 -18.96
N ARG A 176 1.00 -10.31 -19.86
CA ARG A 176 -0.07 -9.34 -20.14
C ARG A 176 -0.89 -9.00 -18.90
N PHE A 177 -1.35 -10.03 -18.19
CA PHE A 177 -2.11 -9.85 -16.95
C PHE A 177 -1.34 -9.03 -15.92
N VAL A 178 -0.10 -9.42 -15.65
CA VAL A 178 0.76 -8.78 -14.65
C VAL A 178 1.04 -7.31 -14.98
N VAL A 179 1.37 -6.99 -16.25
CA VAL A 179 1.62 -5.61 -16.67
C VAL A 179 0.35 -4.76 -16.58
N GLY A 180 -0.79 -5.30 -17.03
CA GLY A 180 -2.08 -4.59 -16.97
C GLY A 180 -2.56 -4.34 -15.53
N SER A 181 -2.42 -5.33 -14.64
CA SER A 181 -2.76 -5.17 -13.22
C SER A 181 -1.80 -4.22 -12.50
N PHE A 182 -0.50 -4.24 -12.82
CA PHE A 182 0.47 -3.32 -12.24
C PHE A 182 0.13 -1.87 -12.59
N ARG A 183 -0.24 -1.59 -13.85
CA ARG A 183 -0.68 -0.25 -14.27
C ARG A 183 -1.87 0.25 -13.46
N ALA A 184 -2.88 -0.60 -13.24
CA ALA A 184 -4.05 -0.26 -12.44
C ALA A 184 -3.69 0.03 -10.97
N ASP A 185 -2.83 -0.80 -10.38
CA ASP A 185 -2.36 -0.63 -8.99
C ASP A 185 -1.54 0.65 -8.79
N ALA A 186 -0.63 0.93 -9.72
CA ALA A 186 0.23 2.11 -9.73
C ALA A 186 -0.57 3.42 -9.69
N VAL A 187 -1.56 3.54 -10.60
CA VAL A 187 -2.44 4.71 -10.68
C VAL A 187 -3.26 4.89 -9.39
N ARG A 188 -3.81 3.79 -8.87
CA ARG A 188 -4.61 3.81 -7.64
C ARG A 188 -3.80 4.25 -6.41
N ALA A 189 -2.51 3.95 -6.39
CA ALA A 189 -1.62 4.30 -5.29
C ALA A 189 -0.94 5.68 -5.43
N GLY A 190 -1.12 6.38 -6.56
CA GLY A 190 -0.45 7.65 -6.82
C GLY A 190 1.08 7.53 -6.81
N ALA A 191 1.61 6.42 -7.33
CA ALA A 191 3.04 6.10 -7.33
C ALA A 191 3.73 6.48 -8.65
N ASP A 192 3.32 7.60 -9.28
CA ASP A 192 3.69 7.95 -10.66
C ASP A 192 5.21 8.05 -10.86
N ALA A 193 5.94 8.63 -9.90
CA ALA A 193 7.38 8.84 -10.00
C ALA A 193 8.14 7.50 -9.90
N GLU A 194 7.85 6.70 -8.87
CA GLU A 194 8.49 5.41 -8.64
C GLU A 194 8.18 4.40 -9.76
N VAL A 195 6.95 4.44 -10.29
CA VAL A 195 6.54 3.61 -11.43
C VAL A 195 7.27 4.04 -12.69
N THR A 196 7.46 5.35 -12.92
CA THR A 196 8.20 5.85 -14.09
C THR A 196 9.62 5.29 -14.12
N GLU A 197 10.35 5.39 -13.00
CA GLU A 197 11.72 4.85 -12.92
C GLU A 197 11.78 3.34 -13.17
N LEU A 198 10.87 2.57 -12.55
CA LEU A 198 10.80 1.12 -12.74
C LEU A 198 10.46 0.75 -14.18
N VAL A 199 9.52 1.46 -14.80
CA VAL A 199 9.11 1.22 -16.19
C VAL A 199 10.27 1.52 -17.16
N GLU A 200 11.02 2.61 -16.94
CA GLU A 200 12.19 2.95 -17.75
C GLU A 200 13.30 1.90 -17.61
N GLU A 201 13.56 1.42 -16.39
CA GLU A 201 14.48 0.31 -16.16
C GLU A 201 14.05 -0.95 -16.92
N LEU A 202 12.82 -1.42 -16.69
CA LEU A 202 12.31 -2.67 -17.27
C LEU A 202 12.20 -2.60 -18.79
N SER A 203 11.83 -1.44 -19.34
CA SER A 203 11.73 -1.23 -20.79
C SER A 203 13.10 -1.27 -21.48
N ARG A 204 14.17 -0.87 -20.78
CA ARG A 204 15.55 -1.02 -21.30
C ARG A 204 16.03 -2.46 -21.27
N THR A 205 15.63 -3.23 -20.25
CA THR A 205 16.13 -4.60 -20.05
C THR A 205 15.27 -5.69 -20.70
N SER A 206 14.01 -5.41 -21.01
CA SER A 206 13.09 -6.37 -21.63
C SER A 206 12.28 -5.71 -22.77
N PRO A 207 12.59 -6.04 -24.03
CA PRO A 207 11.80 -5.60 -25.19
C PRO A 207 10.33 -6.02 -25.09
N GLU A 208 10.05 -7.20 -24.52
CA GLU A 208 8.68 -7.65 -24.31
C GLU A 208 7.93 -6.82 -23.27
N PHE A 209 8.57 -6.47 -22.15
CA PHE A 209 7.97 -5.52 -21.19
C PHE A 209 7.67 -4.19 -21.88
N ALA A 210 8.62 -3.65 -22.65
CA ALA A 210 8.45 -2.40 -23.38
C ALA A 210 7.31 -2.45 -24.40
N ALA A 211 7.05 -3.61 -25.02
CA ALA A 211 5.90 -3.81 -25.90
C ALA A 211 4.59 -3.80 -25.10
N LEU A 212 4.49 -4.64 -24.07
CA LEU A 212 3.30 -4.75 -23.22
C LEU A 212 2.94 -3.44 -22.53
N TRP A 213 3.95 -2.67 -22.10
CA TRP A 213 3.72 -1.36 -21.51
C TRP A 213 3.24 -0.32 -22.53
N ARG A 214 3.64 -0.41 -23.80
CA ARG A 214 3.14 0.50 -24.85
C ARG A 214 1.72 0.19 -25.27
N ASP A 215 1.31 -1.08 -25.22
CA ASP A 215 -0.05 -1.50 -25.58
C ASP A 215 -1.11 -0.89 -24.65
N ASN A 216 -0.70 -0.41 -23.47
CA ASN A 216 -1.55 0.34 -22.52
C ASN A 216 -2.80 -0.42 -22.06
N ASP A 217 -2.76 -1.75 -22.11
CA ASP A 217 -3.82 -2.60 -21.57
C ASP A 217 -3.94 -2.38 -20.06
N VAL A 218 -5.19 -2.26 -19.60
CA VAL A 218 -5.55 -2.18 -18.19
C VAL A 218 -6.40 -3.40 -17.87
N VAL A 219 -5.87 -4.27 -17.01
CA VAL A 219 -6.60 -5.43 -16.51
C VAL A 219 -7.01 -5.14 -15.07
N PRO A 220 -8.28 -5.37 -14.67
CA PRO A 220 -8.69 -5.19 -13.28
C PRO A 220 -7.76 -5.96 -12.33
N ALA A 221 -7.16 -5.26 -11.37
CA ALA A 221 -6.30 -5.87 -10.35
C ALA A 221 -7.09 -6.74 -9.35
N HIS A 222 -8.42 -6.65 -9.38
CA HIS A 222 -9.36 -7.47 -8.59
C HIS A 222 -9.73 -8.72 -9.39
N GLY A 223 -8.75 -9.58 -9.64
CA GLY A 223 -8.92 -10.80 -10.41
C GLY A 223 -8.58 -11.99 -9.53
N GLU A 224 -9.59 -12.77 -9.17
CA GLU A 224 -9.37 -14.19 -8.90
C GLU A 224 -8.90 -14.83 -10.21
N GLY A 225 -7.98 -15.77 -10.14
CA GLY A 225 -7.50 -16.45 -11.33
C GLY A 225 -6.63 -17.65 -11.00
N VAL A 226 -6.42 -18.50 -12.00
CA VAL A 226 -5.58 -19.70 -11.84
C VAL A 226 -4.19 -19.42 -12.38
N LYS A 227 -3.19 -19.51 -11.51
CA LYS A 227 -1.77 -19.52 -11.83
C LYS A 227 -1.30 -20.96 -11.99
N ARG A 228 -0.84 -21.28 -13.21
CA ARG A 228 -0.16 -22.53 -13.52
C ARG A 228 1.34 -22.35 -13.42
N LEU A 229 1.98 -23.10 -12.54
CA LEU A 229 3.41 -22.98 -12.24
C LEU A 229 4.12 -24.32 -12.41
N ARG A 230 5.22 -24.33 -13.14
CA ARG A 230 6.11 -25.49 -13.31
C ARG A 230 7.19 -25.44 -12.24
N HIS A 231 7.04 -26.22 -11.17
CA HIS A 231 8.04 -26.37 -10.13
C HIS A 231 9.07 -27.45 -10.53
N PRO A 232 10.38 -27.22 -10.31
CA PRO A 232 11.42 -28.17 -10.75
C PRO A 232 11.33 -29.55 -10.10
N GLU A 233 10.84 -29.64 -8.85
CA GLU A 233 10.80 -30.91 -8.09
C GLU A 233 9.45 -31.63 -8.20
N ILE A 234 8.34 -30.89 -8.30
CA ILE A 234 6.98 -31.45 -8.21
C ILE A 234 6.17 -31.26 -9.50
N GLY A 235 6.78 -30.72 -10.55
CA GLY A 235 6.15 -30.53 -11.85
C GLY A 235 5.11 -29.41 -11.85
N LEU A 236 4.10 -29.54 -12.71
CA LEU A 236 3.03 -28.56 -12.84
C LEU A 236 2.12 -28.59 -11.60
N ILE A 237 1.86 -27.39 -11.07
CA ILE A 237 0.88 -27.13 -10.01
C ILE A 237 -0.07 -26.02 -10.44
N GLU A 238 -1.31 -26.09 -9.96
CA GLU A 238 -2.34 -25.08 -10.22
C GLU A 238 -2.73 -24.39 -8.90
N LEU A 239 -2.63 -23.06 -8.90
CA LEU A 239 -2.89 -22.23 -7.75
C LEU A 239 -3.92 -21.16 -8.09
N GLU A 240 -5.04 -21.12 -7.42
CA GLU A 240 -5.94 -19.97 -7.44
C GLU A 240 -5.31 -18.82 -6.67
N PHE A 241 -5.19 -17.64 -7.27
CA PHE A 241 -4.70 -16.47 -6.56
C PHE A 241 -5.83 -15.51 -6.21
N SER A 242 -5.72 -14.91 -5.03
CA SER A 242 -6.59 -13.85 -4.55
C SER A 242 -5.76 -12.69 -4.02
N VAL A 243 -6.21 -11.47 -4.30
CA VAL A 243 -5.53 -10.23 -3.88
C VAL A 243 -6.38 -9.53 -2.82
N PHE A 244 -5.78 -9.22 -1.68
CA PHE A 244 -6.44 -8.56 -0.55
C PHE A 244 -5.77 -7.22 -0.24
N ALA A 245 -6.57 -6.21 0.04
CA ALA A 245 -6.08 -4.96 0.62
C ALA A 245 -5.74 -5.17 2.11
N VAL A 246 -4.70 -4.50 2.60
CA VAL A 246 -4.37 -4.49 4.03
C VAL A 246 -4.96 -3.24 4.66
N ASP A 247 -6.01 -3.42 5.46
CA ASP A 247 -6.67 -2.28 6.12
C ASP A 247 -5.70 -1.50 7.02
N GLY A 248 -5.82 -0.17 6.98
CA GLY A 248 -4.91 0.76 7.65
C GLY A 248 -3.48 0.83 7.06
N ARG A 249 -3.18 0.07 5.99
CA ARG A 249 -1.90 0.08 5.26
C ARG A 249 -2.17 0.07 3.74
N PRO A 250 -2.78 1.14 3.18
CA PRO A 250 -3.22 1.19 1.79
C PRO A 250 -2.09 1.02 0.76
N GLU A 251 -0.84 1.22 1.19
CA GLU A 251 0.35 0.99 0.38
C GLU A 251 0.75 -0.49 0.24
N LEU A 252 0.07 -1.40 0.96
CA LEU A 252 0.31 -2.85 0.96
C LEU A 252 -0.85 -3.64 0.34
N GLY A 253 -0.51 -4.67 -0.43
CA GLY A 253 -1.43 -5.70 -0.90
C GLY A 253 -0.93 -7.09 -0.53
N MET A 254 -1.83 -7.98 -0.13
CA MET A 254 -1.54 -9.39 0.09
C MET A 254 -1.97 -10.20 -1.12
N ILE A 255 -1.12 -11.12 -1.57
CA ILE A 255 -1.51 -12.13 -2.55
C ILE A 255 -1.39 -13.49 -1.89
N VAL A 256 -2.46 -14.28 -1.99
CA VAL A 256 -2.50 -15.67 -1.54
C VAL A 256 -2.70 -16.56 -2.75
N TYR A 257 -1.94 -17.63 -2.86
CA TYR A 257 -2.03 -18.65 -3.90
C TYR A 257 -2.52 -19.95 -3.27
N ASN A 258 -3.81 -20.25 -3.40
CA ASN A 258 -4.43 -21.45 -2.86
C ASN A 258 -4.32 -22.62 -3.86
N PRO A 259 -3.81 -23.80 -3.47
CA PRO A 259 -3.80 -24.96 -4.36
C PRO A 259 -5.20 -25.37 -4.79
N VAL A 260 -5.42 -25.54 -6.09
CA VAL A 260 -6.73 -25.94 -6.66
C VAL A 260 -7.07 -27.37 -6.24
N ALA A 261 -6.08 -28.26 -6.30
CA ALA A 261 -6.22 -29.66 -5.93
C ALA A 261 -5.57 -29.95 -4.58
N GLN A 262 -6.21 -30.83 -3.80
CA GLN A 262 -5.64 -31.33 -2.55
C GLN A 262 -4.28 -32.03 -2.76
N SER A 263 -4.09 -32.70 -3.90
CA SER A 263 -2.80 -33.30 -4.28
C SER A 263 -1.69 -32.26 -4.47
N ASP A 264 -2.03 -31.04 -4.90
CA ASP A 264 -1.05 -29.95 -5.04
C ASP A 264 -0.65 -29.44 -3.66
N ALA A 265 -1.62 -29.27 -2.76
CA ALA A 265 -1.37 -28.88 -1.38
C ALA A 265 -0.45 -29.87 -0.64
N GLU A 266 -0.65 -31.17 -0.85
CA GLU A 266 0.20 -32.22 -0.27
C GLU A 266 1.61 -32.22 -0.84
N ARG A 267 1.76 -32.09 -2.17
CA ARG A 267 3.07 -31.97 -2.82
C ARG A 267 3.83 -30.74 -2.34
N ILE A 268 3.15 -29.60 -2.19
CA ILE A 268 3.75 -28.36 -1.67
C ILE A 268 4.22 -28.57 -0.22
N ARG A 269 3.40 -29.18 0.64
CA ARG A 269 3.78 -29.48 2.03
C ARG A 269 5.03 -30.34 2.11
N SER A 270 5.12 -31.39 1.28
CA SER A 270 6.30 -32.27 1.20
C SER A 270 7.58 -31.49 0.85
N VAL A 271 7.52 -30.54 -0.10
CA VAL A 271 8.67 -29.67 -0.44
C VAL A 271 9.03 -28.73 0.71
N ILE A 272 8.04 -28.20 1.43
CA ILE A 272 8.30 -27.32 2.58
C ILE A 272 9.00 -28.09 3.70
N GLU A 273 8.54 -29.30 4.00
CA GLU A 273 9.12 -30.16 5.04
C GLU A 273 10.53 -30.62 4.67
N SER A 274 10.78 -31.00 3.41
CA SER A 274 12.10 -31.42 2.94
C SER A 274 13.15 -30.31 3.00
N ARG A 275 12.73 -29.05 2.85
CA ARG A 275 13.59 -27.86 2.98
C ARG A 275 13.80 -27.41 4.43
N ALA A 276 12.86 -27.70 5.33
CA ALA A 276 13.00 -27.38 6.75
C ALA A 276 13.99 -28.31 7.48
N GLY A 277 14.23 -29.50 6.93
CA GLY A 277 15.21 -30.46 7.45
C GLY A 277 16.66 -30.27 6.94
N GLN A 278 16.92 -29.25 6.10
CA GLN A 278 18.25 -28.90 5.58
C GLN A 278 18.78 -27.64 6.26
#